data_AF-A0A8T5TM96-F1
#
_entry.id   AF-A0A8T5TM96-F1
#
_cell.length_a   1.000
_cell.length_b   1.000
_cell.length_c   1.000
_cell.angle_alpha   90.00
_cell.angle_beta   90.00
_cell.angle_gamma   90.00
#
_symmetry.space_group_name_H-M   'P 1'
#
loop_
_entity.id
_entity.type
_entity.pdbx_description
1 polymer ?
#
loop_
_entity_poly.entity_id
_entity_poly.type
_entity_poly.pdbx_seq_one_letter_code
_entity_poly.pdbx_strand_id
1 'polypeptide(L)'
;MARPLWFVRLLEKTFPNIKFIAKLTRIPILGKIIDLLLFKDDEIIYLPKDIVIPVNSELPNQEDMVLPTKVLEYFINKANSHWIMNFCICRKSMECKDYPIELGCLFLGEAVKDINPELGRLV
;
A
#
# COMPACT_ATOMS: atom_id res chain seq x y z
N MET A 1 -11.83 -4.31 -13.60
CA MET A 1 -11.13 -5.38 -14.34
C MET A 1 -9.95 -5.87 -13.54
N ALA A 2 -9.95 -7.15 -13.18
CA ALA A 2 -8.82 -7.77 -12.51
C ALA A 2 -7.51 -7.62 -13.27
N ARG A 3 -6.47 -7.12 -12.60
CA ARG A 3 -5.13 -7.12 -13.20
C ARG A 3 -4.70 -8.58 -13.41
N PRO A 4 -4.24 -8.95 -14.62
CA PRO A 4 -3.93 -10.34 -14.93
C PRO A 4 -2.70 -10.82 -14.16
N LEU A 5 -2.65 -12.10 -13.80
CA LEU A 5 -1.56 -12.68 -12.98
C LEU A 5 -0.18 -12.56 -13.61
N TRP A 6 -0.08 -12.53 -14.94
CA TRP A 6 1.20 -12.31 -15.62
C TRP A 6 1.76 -10.92 -15.30
N PHE A 7 0.90 -9.91 -15.15
CA PHE A 7 1.30 -8.56 -14.83
C PHE A 7 1.80 -8.47 -13.39
N VAL A 8 1.13 -9.15 -12.44
CA VAL A 8 1.59 -9.26 -11.04
C VAL A 8 2.95 -9.96 -10.97
N ARG A 9 3.14 -11.07 -11.68
CA ARG A 9 4.43 -11.78 -11.74
C ARG A 9 5.55 -10.94 -12.37
N LEU A 10 5.23 -10.16 -13.41
CA LEU A 10 6.17 -9.23 -14.02
C LEU A 10 6.58 -8.14 -13.03
N LEU A 11 5.63 -7.56 -12.31
CA LEU A 11 5.92 -6.59 -11.24
C LEU A 11 6.80 -7.22 -10.18
N GLU A 12 6.44 -8.39 -9.63
CA GLU A 12 7.25 -9.08 -8.61
C GLU A 12 8.71 -9.27 -9.05
N LYS A 13 8.92 -9.68 -10.30
CA LYS A 13 10.26 -9.94 -10.84
C LYS A 13 11.06 -8.67 -11.12
N THR A 14 10.40 -7.58 -11.48
CA THR A 14 11.06 -6.30 -11.82
C THR A 14 11.24 -5.37 -10.62
N PHE A 15 10.44 -5.55 -9.56
CA PHE A 15 10.44 -4.73 -8.35
C PHE A 15 11.78 -4.64 -7.62
N PRO A 16 12.66 -5.67 -7.55
CA PRO A 16 13.99 -5.52 -6.98
C PRO A 16 14.80 -4.36 -7.57
N ASN A 17 14.55 -4.03 -8.84
CA ASN A 17 15.23 -2.96 -9.56
C ASN A 17 14.52 -1.59 -9.44
N ILE A 18 13.51 -1.46 -8.58
CA ILE A 18 12.69 -0.24 -8.46
C ILE A 18 13.53 1.00 -8.16
N LYS A 19 14.64 0.88 -7.41
CA LYS A 19 15.56 1.98 -7.14
C LYS A 19 16.18 2.56 -8.41
N PHE A 20 16.47 1.72 -9.40
CA PHE A 20 17.00 2.15 -10.69
C PHE A 20 15.91 2.81 -11.53
N ILE A 21 14.73 2.18 -11.59
CA ILE A 21 13.56 2.72 -12.32
C ILE A 21 13.16 4.10 -11.78
N ALA A 22 13.14 4.26 -10.45
CA ALA A 22 12.86 5.54 -9.79
C ALA A 22 13.93 6.62 -10.02
N LYS A 23 15.15 6.26 -10.44
CA LYS A 23 16.14 7.27 -10.88
C LYS A 23 15.84 7.75 -12.29
N LEU A 24 15.32 6.88 -13.17
CA LEU A 24 14.98 7.21 -14.55
C LEU A 24 13.79 8.20 -14.64
N THR A 25 12.88 8.19 -13.66
CA THR A 25 11.76 9.14 -13.60
C THR A 25 12.19 10.60 -13.42
N ARG A 26 13.46 10.86 -13.08
CA ARG A 26 14.03 12.22 -13.02
C ARG A 26 14.20 12.86 -14.39
N ILE A 27 14.16 12.07 -15.48
CA ILE A 27 14.19 12.60 -16.84
C ILE A 27 12.81 13.19 -17.17
N PRO A 28 12.67 14.48 -17.53
CA PRO A 28 11.38 15.17 -17.55
C PRO A 28 10.30 14.52 -18.42
N ILE A 29 10.68 13.99 -19.58
CA ILE A 29 9.74 13.35 -20.50
C ILE A 29 9.36 11.96 -19.98
N LEU A 30 10.35 11.17 -19.57
CA LEU A 30 10.14 9.81 -19.08
C LEU A 30 9.35 9.81 -17.76
N GLY A 31 9.62 10.77 -16.87
CA GLY A 31 8.88 10.99 -15.64
C GLY A 31 7.40 11.24 -15.90
N LYS A 32 7.07 12.17 -16.82
CA LYS A 32 5.66 12.44 -17.21
C LYS A 32 4.96 11.22 -17.80
N ILE A 33 5.65 10.43 -18.62
CA ILE A 33 5.08 9.20 -19.20
C ILE A 33 4.80 8.17 -18.11
N ILE A 34 5.73 7.95 -17.20
CA ILE A 34 5.57 7.00 -16.09
C ILE A 34 4.44 7.43 -15.17
N ASP A 35 4.38 8.71 -14.83
CA ASP A 35 3.33 9.31 -14.01
C ASP A 35 1.95 9.11 -14.63
N LEU A 36 1.80 9.46 -15.91
CA LEU A 36 0.55 9.29 -16.66
C LEU A 36 0.09 7.83 -16.75
N LEU A 37 1.02 6.88 -16.90
CA LEU A 37 0.69 5.48 -17.10
C LEU A 37 0.42 4.70 -15.81
N LEU A 38 1.09 5.06 -14.71
CA LEU A 38 1.10 4.26 -13.49
C LEU A 38 0.48 4.94 -12.28
N PHE A 39 0.48 6.27 -12.20
CA PHE A 39 0.11 7.02 -10.99
C PHE A 39 -0.98 8.05 -11.22
N LYS A 40 -1.44 8.23 -12.46
CA LYS A 40 -2.55 9.12 -12.76
C LYS A 40 -3.78 8.68 -11.99
N ASP A 41 -4.35 9.60 -11.22
CA ASP A 41 -5.52 9.40 -10.36
C ASP A 41 -5.29 8.48 -9.14
N ASP A 42 -4.02 8.16 -8.81
CA ASP A 42 -3.65 7.47 -7.56
C ASP A 42 -3.38 8.49 -6.44
N GLU A 43 -3.99 8.27 -5.29
CA GLU A 43 -3.71 9.02 -4.06
C GLU A 43 -3.22 8.07 -2.95
N ILE A 44 -2.20 8.49 -2.22
CA ILE A 44 -1.69 7.75 -1.05
C ILE A 44 -1.62 8.68 0.16
N ILE A 45 -2.26 8.24 1.24
CA ILE A 45 -2.26 8.94 2.52
C ILE A 45 -1.58 8.05 3.55
N TYR A 46 -0.59 8.61 4.25
CA TYR A 46 0.13 7.91 5.32
C TYR A 46 -0.41 8.37 6.67
N LEU A 47 -1.00 7.44 7.42
CA LEU A 47 -1.40 7.69 8.80
C LEU A 47 -0.19 7.57 9.73
N PRO A 48 -0.01 8.50 10.69
CA PRO A 48 1.07 8.39 11.67
C PRO A 48 0.79 7.24 12.65
N LYS A 49 1.78 6.90 13.48
CA LYS A 49 1.58 5.95 14.59
C LYS A 49 0.81 6.64 15.72
N ASP A 50 -0.03 5.88 16.43
CA ASP A 50 -0.78 6.39 17.59
C ASP A 50 0.13 6.98 18.67
N ILE A 51 1.27 6.32 18.91
CA ILE A 51 2.27 6.76 19.88
C ILE A 51 3.50 7.20 19.12
N VAL A 52 3.68 8.51 19.02
CA VAL A 52 4.95 9.14 18.67
C VAL A 52 5.61 9.58 19.97
N ILE A 53 6.82 9.11 20.26
CA ILE A 53 7.60 9.62 21.40
C ILE A 53 8.20 10.95 20.94
N PRO A 54 7.73 12.11 21.45
CA PRO A 54 8.35 13.38 21.12
C PRO A 54 9.67 13.44 21.89
N VAL A 55 10.78 13.59 21.18
CA VAL A 55 12.08 13.83 21.85
C VAL A 55 12.21 15.33 22.05
N ASN A 56 12.25 15.78 23.31
CA ASN A 56 12.49 17.17 23.76
C ASN A 56 11.46 18.23 23.31
N SER A 57 10.16 18.06 23.59
CA SER A 57 9.17 19.15 23.43
C SER A 57 8.12 19.17 24.54
N GLU A 58 7.76 20.37 24.98
CA GLU A 58 6.62 20.60 25.88
C GLU A 58 5.32 20.44 25.08
N LEU A 59 4.41 19.57 25.56
CA LEU A 59 3.13 19.31 24.91
C LEU A 59 2.10 20.37 25.35
N PRO A 60 1.42 21.09 24.43
CA PRO A 60 0.22 21.82 24.78
C PRO A 60 -0.90 20.84 25.18
N ASN A 61 -1.85 21.29 26.00
CA ASN A 61 -3.05 20.51 26.33
C ASN A 61 -3.75 20.10 25.04
N GLN A 62 -3.72 18.81 24.70
CA GLN A 62 -4.31 18.29 23.47
C GLN A 62 -5.84 18.31 23.57
N GLU A 63 -6.47 19.18 22.80
CA GLU A 63 -7.88 19.03 22.43
C GLU A 63 -7.98 17.90 21.39
N ASP A 64 -8.79 16.87 21.70
CA ASP A 64 -9.33 15.80 20.86
C ASP A 64 -8.59 15.48 19.54
N MET A 65 -7.41 14.86 19.63
CA MET A 65 -6.73 14.30 18.47
C MET A 65 -7.34 12.94 18.11
N VAL A 66 -7.89 12.79 16.89
CA VAL A 66 -8.32 11.49 16.36
C VAL A 66 -7.10 10.57 16.24
N LEU A 67 -7.09 9.48 17.01
CA LEU A 67 -6.03 8.48 16.95
C LEU A 67 -6.01 7.82 15.56
N PRO A 68 -4.86 7.72 14.88
CA PRO A 68 -4.71 7.04 13.59
C PRO A 68 -5.38 5.66 13.51
N THR A 69 -5.31 4.86 14.57
CA THR A 69 -5.99 3.57 14.63
C THR A 69 -7.52 3.71 14.54
N LYS A 70 -8.12 4.77 15.06
CA LYS A 70 -9.57 5.02 14.93
C LYS A 70 -9.97 5.33 13.50
N VAL A 71 -9.10 6.01 12.73
CA VAL A 71 -9.31 6.22 11.29
C VAL A 71 -9.29 4.87 10.55
N LEU A 72 -8.31 4.03 10.84
CA LEU A 72 -8.21 2.69 10.26
C LEU A 72 -9.44 1.83 10.60
N GLU A 73 -9.81 1.75 11.88
CA GLU A 73 -10.99 1.02 12.37
C GLU A 73 -12.27 1.51 11.68
N TYR A 74 -12.44 2.82 11.51
CA TYR A 74 -13.58 3.40 10.83
C TYR A 74 -13.71 2.88 9.39
N PHE A 75 -12.64 2.94 8.59
CA PHE A 75 -12.67 2.49 7.20
C PHE A 75 -12.88 0.97 7.08
N ILE A 76 -12.26 0.18 7.97
CA ILE A 76 -12.50 -1.26 8.03
C ILE A 76 -13.97 -1.52 8.31
N ASN A 77 -14.56 -0.90 9.33
CA ASN A 77 -15.96 -1.17 9.69
C ASN A 77 -16.97 -0.61 8.66
N LYS A 78 -16.60 0.44 7.93
CA LYS A 78 -17.47 1.10 6.94
C LYS A 78 -17.48 0.40 5.58
N ALA A 79 -16.41 -0.33 5.25
CA ALA A 79 -16.29 -1.00 3.95
C ALA A 79 -17.30 -2.15 3.80
N ASN A 80 -17.96 -2.23 2.64
CA ASN A 80 -18.91 -3.31 2.33
C ASN A 80 -18.24 -4.65 2.02
N SER A 81 -16.93 -4.66 1.77
CA SER A 81 -16.19 -5.83 1.32
C SER A 81 -14.74 -5.71 1.74
N HIS A 82 -14.17 -6.83 2.21
CA HIS A 82 -12.81 -6.93 2.69
C HIS A 82 -12.08 -8.01 1.93
N TRP A 83 -10.86 -7.71 1.51
CA TRP A 83 -10.00 -8.68 0.85
C TRP A 83 -8.67 -8.79 1.54
N ILE A 84 -8.35 -10.00 1.97
CA ILE A 84 -7.08 -10.31 2.62
C ILE A 84 -6.19 -11.03 1.62
N MET A 85 -5.05 -10.41 1.30
CA MET A 85 -4.01 -11.07 0.52
C MET A 85 -3.41 -12.24 1.28
N ASN A 86 -3.10 -13.33 0.57
CA ASN A 86 -2.44 -14.50 1.14
C ASN A 86 -0.94 -14.27 1.42
N PHE A 87 -0.36 -13.22 0.83
CA PHE A 87 1.03 -12.83 1.00
C PHE A 87 1.25 -11.34 0.68
N CYS A 88 2.34 -10.77 1.16
CA CYS A 88 2.78 -9.42 0.85
C CYS A 88 3.64 -9.43 -0.42
N ILE A 89 3.07 -8.91 -1.53
CA ILE A 89 3.76 -8.77 -2.81
C ILE A 89 5.08 -8.02 -2.65
N CYS A 90 5.11 -6.92 -1.89
CA CYS A 90 6.31 -6.11 -1.69
C CYS A 90 7.43 -6.89 -0.97
N ARG A 91 7.10 -7.58 0.12
CA ARG A 91 8.09 -8.35 0.90
C ARG A 91 8.62 -9.54 0.12
N LYS A 92 7.74 -10.27 -0.57
CA LYS A 92 8.13 -11.38 -1.45
C LYS A 92 9.05 -10.91 -2.56
N SER A 93 8.69 -9.82 -3.24
CA SER A 93 9.49 -9.28 -4.35
C SER A 93 10.85 -8.76 -3.90
N MET A 94 10.93 -8.20 -2.69
CA MET A 94 12.19 -7.69 -2.12
C MET A 94 12.99 -8.74 -1.35
N GLU A 95 12.57 -10.00 -1.34
CA GLU A 95 13.19 -11.08 -0.56
C GLU A 95 13.40 -10.70 0.92
N CYS A 96 12.38 -10.07 1.52
CA CYS A 96 12.44 -9.57 2.89
C CYS A 96 12.74 -10.69 3.88
N LYS A 97 13.73 -10.48 4.77
CA LYS A 97 14.15 -11.44 5.79
C LYS A 97 13.67 -11.10 7.19
N ASP A 98 13.27 -9.86 7.41
CA ASP A 98 12.97 -9.31 8.73
C ASP A 98 11.48 -9.41 9.09
N TYR A 99 10.61 -9.57 8.10
CA TYR A 99 9.15 -9.56 8.27
C TYR A 99 8.49 -10.71 7.51
N PRO A 100 7.42 -11.30 8.06
CA PRO A 100 6.72 -12.43 7.44
C PRO A 100 6.12 -12.05 6.09
N ILE A 101 6.29 -12.93 5.11
CA ILE A 101 5.79 -12.76 3.74
C ILE A 101 4.30 -13.08 3.68
N GLU A 102 3.82 -14.00 4.51
CA GLU A 102 2.44 -14.45 4.64
C GLU A 102 1.48 -13.38 5.20
N LEU A 103 2.00 -12.30 5.78
CA LEU A 103 1.19 -11.16 6.23
C LEU A 103 1.00 -10.13 5.10
N GLY A 104 -0.04 -10.34 4.29
CA GLY A 104 -0.41 -9.49 3.15
C GLY A 104 -1.21 -8.23 3.51
N CYS A 105 -1.52 -7.44 2.48
CA CYS A 105 -2.34 -6.22 2.60
C CYS A 105 -3.84 -6.56 2.74
N LEU A 106 -4.57 -5.69 3.44
CA LEU A 106 -6.04 -5.64 3.47
C LEU A 106 -6.51 -4.59 2.46
N PHE A 107 -7.37 -5.01 1.53
CA PHE A 107 -8.06 -4.10 0.61
C PHE A 107 -9.53 -3.98 1.01
N LEU A 108 -10.11 -2.81 0.77
CA LEU A 108 -11.44 -2.45 1.23
C LEU A 108 -12.29 -1.90 0.09
N GLY A 109 -13.60 -2.14 0.14
CA GLY A 109 -14.59 -1.56 -0.77
C GLY A 109 -14.87 -2.39 -2.02
N GLU A 110 -15.70 -1.88 -2.92
CA GLU A 110 -16.22 -2.64 -4.06
C GLU A 110 -15.14 -3.08 -5.06
N ALA A 111 -14.05 -2.32 -5.17
CA ALA A 111 -12.94 -2.61 -6.08
C ALA A 111 -12.27 -3.95 -5.77
N VAL A 112 -12.42 -4.50 -4.57
CA VAL A 112 -11.83 -5.80 -4.21
C VAL A 112 -12.40 -6.97 -5.00
N LYS A 113 -13.62 -6.82 -5.56
CA LYS A 113 -14.27 -7.84 -6.40
C LYS A 113 -13.53 -8.09 -7.70
N ASP A 114 -12.70 -7.13 -8.12
CA ASP A 114 -11.81 -7.26 -9.26
C ASP A 114 -10.47 -7.91 -8.88
N ILE A 115 -10.18 -8.28 -7.63
CA ILE A 115 -8.89 -8.90 -7.31
C ILE A 115 -8.90 -10.37 -7.73
N ASN A 116 -7.80 -10.84 -8.34
CA ASN A 116 -7.69 -12.25 -8.72
C ASN A 116 -7.70 -13.16 -7.47
N PRO A 117 -8.55 -14.20 -7.42
CA PRO A 117 -8.69 -15.07 -6.25
C PRO A 117 -7.47 -15.91 -5.90
N GLU A 118 -6.49 -16.07 -6.80
CA GLU A 118 -5.23 -16.71 -6.44
C GLU A 118 -4.37 -15.85 -5.50
N LEU A 119 -4.65 -14.54 -5.41
CA LEU A 119 -3.85 -13.59 -4.62
C LEU A 119 -4.32 -13.45 -3.17
N GLY A 120 -5.53 -13.90 -2.85
CA GLY A 120 -6.13 -13.66 -1.54
C GLY A 120 -7.50 -14.30 -1.39
N ARG A 121 -8.31 -13.74 -0.50
CA ARG A 121 -9.69 -14.16 -0.26
C ARG A 121 -10.56 -13.00 0.19
N LEU A 122 -11.82 -13.05 -0.19
CA LEU A 122 -12.87 -12.17 0.33
C LEU A 122 -13.24 -12.62 1.75
N VAL A 123 -13.46 -11.66 2.66
CA VAL A 123 -13.86 -11.87 4.06
C VAL A 123 -15.08 -11.03 4.38
#